data_AF-A0A2V9RFG7-F1
#
_entry.id   AF-A0A2V9RFG7-F1
#
_cell.length_a   1.000
_cell.length_b   1.000
_cell.length_c   1.000
_cell.angle_alpha   90.00
_cell.angle_beta   90.00
_cell.angle_gamma   90.00
#
_symmetry.space_group_name_H-M   'P 1'
#
loop_
_entity.id
_entity.type
_entity.pdbx_description
1 polymer ?
#
loop_
_entity_poly.entity_id
_entity_poly.type
_entity_poly.pdbx_seq_one_letter_code
_entity_poly.pdbx_strand_id
1 'polypeptide(L)'
;MAFLETVDSTVEYNPHMEIVQIVLDRKLLQAADQAARRTGRNRSALVRDALHEHLQRLELRAKEELDRRGYSRKPQKRDETRSWEAEAAWPPE
;
A
#
# COMPACT_ATOMS: atom_id res chain seq x y z
N MET A 1 -5.91 -33.65 25.02
CA MET A 1 -5.00 -32.64 25.61
C MET A 1 -3.92 -32.32 24.61
N ALA A 2 -3.91 -31.12 24.05
CA ALA A 2 -2.76 -30.53 23.39
C ALA A 2 -2.84 -29.02 23.58
N PHE A 3 -1.76 -28.49 24.12
CA PHE A 3 -1.53 -27.13 24.60
C PHE A 3 -2.08 -26.03 23.66
N LEU A 4 -3.03 -25.24 24.14
CA LEU A 4 -3.20 -23.87 23.69
C LEU A 4 -2.14 -23.05 24.43
N GLU A 5 -0.98 -22.83 23.82
CA GLU A 5 -0.09 -21.77 24.30
C GLU A 5 -0.82 -20.44 24.13
N THR A 6 -1.24 -19.89 25.26
CA THR A 6 -1.79 -18.56 25.42
C THR A 6 -0.74 -17.56 24.97
N VAL A 7 -0.73 -17.21 23.69
CA VAL A 7 -0.03 -16.02 23.22
C VAL A 7 -0.86 -14.85 23.73
N ASP A 8 -0.44 -14.30 24.87
CA ASP A 8 -0.91 -13.01 25.39
C ASP A 8 -0.89 -11.98 24.25
N SER A 9 -2.06 -11.81 23.65
CA SER A 9 -2.32 -10.84 22.61
C SER A 9 -3.49 -10.06 23.16
N THR A 10 -3.20 -8.94 23.80
CA THR A 10 -4.15 -7.87 24.01
C THR A 10 -4.56 -7.34 22.63
N VAL A 11 -5.39 -8.11 21.93
CA VAL A 11 -6.16 -7.62 20.80
C VAL A 11 -7.23 -6.76 21.46
N GLU A 12 -6.98 -5.47 21.60
CA GLU A 12 -8.06 -4.51 21.85
C GLU A 12 -9.17 -4.81 20.84
N TYR A 13 -10.33 -5.22 21.34
CA TYR A 13 -11.48 -5.52 20.52
C TYR A 13 -11.93 -4.23 19.82
N ASN A 14 -11.54 -4.09 18.55
CA ASN A 14 -12.03 -3.04 17.68
C ASN A 14 -13.16 -3.65 16.83
N PRO A 15 -14.41 -3.15 16.92
CA PRO A 15 -15.57 -3.73 16.24
C PRO A 15 -15.47 -3.70 14.69
N HIS A 16 -14.40 -3.12 14.13
CA HIS A 16 -14.11 -3.07 12.71
C HIS A 16 -13.01 -4.04 12.24
N MET A 17 -12.49 -4.93 13.11
CA MET A 17 -11.45 -5.89 12.75
C MET A 17 -12.00 -7.33 12.70
N GLU A 18 -11.81 -7.98 11.56
CA GLU A 18 -12.13 -9.40 11.36
C GLU A 18 -10.87 -10.26 11.59
N ILE A 19 -11.03 -11.42 12.24
CA ILE A 19 -9.94 -12.39 12.43
C ILE A 19 -9.94 -13.32 11.22
N VAL A 20 -8.83 -13.31 10.48
CA VAL A 20 -8.63 -14.18 9.32
C VAL A 20 -7.43 -15.10 9.53
N GLN A 21 -7.54 -16.35 9.08
CA GLN A 21 -6.41 -17.25 9.02
C GLN A 21 -5.72 -17.11 7.65
N ILE A 22 -4.41 -16.86 7.66
CA ILE A 22 -3.59 -16.76 6.46
C ILE A 22 -2.46 -17.79 6.52
N VAL A 23 -2.08 -18.33 5.36
CA VAL A 23 -0.96 -19.26 5.24
C VAL A 23 0.25 -18.48 4.76
N LEU A 24 1.33 -18.52 5.55
CA LEU A 24 2.63 -17.94 5.20
C LEU A 24 3.68 -19.04 5.28
N ASP A 25 4.68 -18.99 4.40
CA ASP A 25 5.82 -19.87 4.56
C ASP A 25 6.61 -19.52 5.82
N ARG A 26 7.36 -20.50 6.33
CA ARG A 26 8.08 -20.37 7.61
C ARG A 26 9.09 -19.22 7.61
N LYS A 27 9.76 -18.95 6.48
CA LYS A 27 10.78 -17.89 6.42
C LYS A 27 10.11 -16.52 6.46
N LEU A 28 9.01 -16.36 5.73
CA LEU A 28 8.24 -15.12 5.74
C LEU A 28 7.64 -14.82 7.12
N LEU A 29 7.10 -15.83 7.79
CA LEU A 29 6.58 -15.68 9.16
C LEU A 29 7.68 -15.21 10.12
N GLN A 30 8.87 -15.81 10.05
CA GLN A 30 10.02 -15.41 10.88
C GLN A 30 10.49 -13.98 10.60
N ALA A 31 10.54 -13.59 9.32
CA ALA A 31 10.91 -12.23 8.92
C ALA A 31 9.89 -11.21 9.43
N ALA A 32 8.59 -11.51 9.32
CA ALA A 32 7.51 -10.68 9.85
C ALA A 32 7.63 -10.53 11.37
N ASP A 33 7.83 -11.63 12.11
CA ASP A 33 7.99 -11.58 13.57
C ASP A 33 9.18 -10.73 13.99
N GLN A 34 10.31 -10.86 13.29
CA GLN A 34 11.50 -10.07 13.58
C GLN A 34 11.27 -8.58 13.29
N ALA A 35 10.62 -8.25 12.17
CA ALA A 35 10.28 -6.88 11.83
C ALA A 35 9.32 -6.25 12.85
N ALA A 36 8.25 -6.97 13.21
CA ALA A 36 7.27 -6.53 14.20
C ALA A 36 7.96 -6.20 15.53
N ARG A 37 8.82 -7.10 16.03
CA ARG A 37 9.62 -6.89 17.25
C ARG A 37 10.51 -5.65 17.16
N ARG A 38 11.24 -5.47 16.06
CA ARG A 38 12.12 -4.29 15.85
C ARG A 38 11.34 -2.98 15.87
N THR A 39 10.09 -3.00 15.40
CA THR A 39 9.23 -1.82 15.33
C THR A 39 8.31 -1.64 16.55
N GLY A 40 8.38 -2.51 17.55
CA GLY A 40 7.48 -2.48 18.71
C GLY A 40 5.99 -2.71 18.35
N ARG A 41 5.72 -3.41 17.25
CA ARG A 41 4.38 -3.71 16.74
C ARG A 41 4.05 -5.18 16.99
N ASN A 42 2.77 -5.52 17.14
CA ASN A 42 2.34 -6.91 17.09
C ASN A 42 2.30 -7.42 15.63
N ARG A 43 2.27 -8.76 15.47
CA ARG A 43 2.31 -9.41 14.15
C ARG A 43 1.16 -8.95 13.25
N SER A 44 -0.06 -8.88 13.77
CA SER A 44 -1.25 -8.50 12.99
C SER A 44 -1.20 -7.05 12.52
N ALA A 45 -0.68 -6.13 13.33
CA ALA A 45 -0.45 -4.74 12.93
C ALA A 45 0.55 -4.66 11.77
N LEU A 46 1.69 -5.37 11.88
CA LEU A 46 2.68 -5.38 10.80
C LEU A 46 2.10 -5.92 9.49
N VAL A 47 1.38 -7.05 9.54
CA VAL A 47 0.78 -7.67 8.35
C VAL A 47 -0.27 -6.75 7.74
N ARG A 48 -1.10 -6.11 8.56
CA ARG A 48 -2.10 -5.14 8.10
C ARG A 48 -1.45 -3.93 7.44
N ASP A 49 -0.42 -3.35 8.05
CA ASP A 49 0.31 -2.19 7.52
C ASP A 49 0.92 -2.53 6.14
N ALA A 50 1.56 -3.70 6.02
CA ALA A 50 2.14 -4.18 4.75
C ALA A 50 1.07 -4.43 3.67
N LEU A 51 -0.09 -4.96 4.05
CA LEU A 51 -1.20 -5.19 3.12
C LEU A 51 -1.79 -3.87 2.62
N HIS A 52 -2.01 -2.88 3.51
CA HIS A 52 -2.47 -1.55 3.11
C HIS A 52 -1.51 -0.90 2.11
N GLU A 53 -0.21 -0.92 2.40
CA GLU A 53 0.80 -0.34 1.51
C GLU A 53 0.81 -1.05 0.14
N HIS A 54 0.67 -2.39 0.12
CA HIS A 54 0.60 -3.13 -1.13
C HIS A 54 -0.64 -2.77 -1.96
N LEU A 55 -1.81 -2.69 -1.34
CA LEU A 55 -3.05 -2.31 -2.02
C LEU A 55 -2.97 -0.88 -2.58
N GLN A 56 -2.43 0.06 -1.82
CA GLN A 56 -2.21 1.44 -2.29
C GLN A 56 -1.29 1.49 -3.52
N ARG A 57 -0.19 0.72 -3.50
CA ARG A 57 0.72 0.62 -4.66
C ARG A 57 0.04 0.02 -5.89
N LEU A 58 -0.85 -0.96 -5.71
CA LEU A 58 -1.62 -1.53 -6.82
C LEU A 58 -2.59 -0.49 -7.41
N GLU A 59 -3.28 0.26 -6.56
CA GLU A 59 -4.19 1.33 -7.00
C GLU A 59 -3.45 2.43 -7.77
N LEU A 60 -2.30 2.88 -7.26
CA LEU A 60 -1.47 3.89 -7.92
C LEU A 60 -1.04 3.41 -9.31
N ARG A 61 -0.51 2.19 -9.42
CA ARG A 61 -0.09 1.61 -10.70
C ARG A 61 -1.24 1.49 -11.69
N ALA A 62 -2.44 1.16 -11.22
CA ALA A 62 -3.62 1.08 -12.07
C ALA A 62 -3.99 2.46 -12.65
N LYS A 63 -3.89 3.52 -11.84
CA LYS A 63 -4.11 4.91 -12.28
C LYS A 63 -3.05 5.35 -13.29
N GLU A 64 -1.77 5.13 -12.99
CA GLU A 64 -0.66 5.43 -13.90
C GLU A 64 -0.81 4.74 -15.26
N GLU A 65 -1.23 3.48 -15.27
CA GLU A 65 -1.48 2.74 -16.51
C GLU A 65 -2.71 3.27 -17.26
N LEU A 66 -3.76 3.68 -16.55
CA LEU A 66 -4.92 4.33 -17.16
C LEU A 66 -4.52 5.66 -17.82
N ASP A 67 -3.73 6.49 -17.14
CA ASP A 67 -3.23 7.75 -17.66
C ASP A 67 -2.37 7.52 -18.90
N ARG A 68 -1.40 6.58 -18.83
CA ARG A 68 -0.55 6.22 -19.98
C ARG A 68 -1.38 5.78 -21.18
N ARG A 69 -2.41 4.96 -20.96
CA ARG A 69 -3.34 4.54 -22.03
C ARG A 69 -4.14 5.71 -22.56
N GLY A 70 -4.59 6.63 -21.71
CA GLY A 70 -5.30 7.85 -22.10
C GLY A 70 -4.47 8.71 -23.04
N TYR A 71 -3.25 9.08 -22.62
CA TYR A 71 -2.34 9.89 -23.43
C TYR A 71 -1.87 9.19 -24.70
N SER A 72 -1.70 7.87 -24.67
CA SER A 72 -1.34 7.10 -25.89
C SER A 72 -2.48 7.07 -26.92
N ARG A 73 -3.74 7.02 -26.46
CA ARG A 73 -4.93 6.95 -27.32
C ARG A 73 -5.29 8.29 -27.95
N LYS A 74 -4.98 9.40 -27.28
CA LYS A 74 -5.14 10.75 -27.81
C LYS A 74 -3.82 11.49 -27.64
N PRO A 75 -2.88 11.33 -28.59
CA PRO A 75 -1.67 12.14 -28.61
C PRO A 75 -2.07 13.61 -28.61
N GLN A 76 -1.58 14.33 -27.62
CA GLN A 76 -1.95 15.72 -27.38
C GLN A 76 -1.63 16.57 -28.61
N LYS A 77 -2.63 17.28 -29.15
CA LYS A 77 -2.40 18.17 -30.28
C LYS A 77 -1.74 19.45 -29.77
N ARG A 78 -0.77 19.99 -30.51
CA ARG A 78 -0.07 21.24 -30.16
C ARG A 78 -1.02 22.41 -29.89
N ASP A 79 -2.17 22.45 -30.54
CA ASP A 79 -3.14 23.52 -30.35
C ASP A 79 -3.94 23.39 -29.04
N GLU A 80 -3.96 22.23 -28.39
CA GLU A 80 -4.63 21.99 -27.10
C GLU A 80 -3.81 22.53 -25.91
N THR A 81 -2.47 22.64 -26.03
CA THR A 81 -1.60 23.18 -24.97
C THR A 81 -1.14 24.62 -25.16
N ARG A 82 -1.27 25.19 -26.35
CA ARG A 82 -0.76 26.54 -26.66
C ARG A 82 -1.25 27.62 -25.69
N SER A 83 -2.48 27.52 -25.19
CA SER A 83 -3.02 28.48 -24.21
C SER A 83 -2.39 28.34 -22.82
N TRP A 84 -2.03 27.12 -22.40
CA TRP A 84 -1.36 26.86 -21.12
C TRP A 84 0.15 27.12 -21.17
N GLU A 85 0.79 26.94 -22.34
CA GLU A 85 2.23 27.18 -22.53
C GLU A 85 2.62 28.66 -22.28
N ALA A 86 1.75 29.60 -22.64
CA ALA A 86 1.97 31.03 -22.37
C ALA A 86 1.89 31.38 -20.87
N GLU A 87 1.06 30.66 -20.11
CA GLU A 87 0.86 30.85 -18.67
C GLU A 87 1.92 30.11 -17.83
N ALA A 88 2.52 29.03 -18.36
CA ALA A 88 3.53 28.23 -17.68
C ALA A 88 4.95 28.83 -17.73
N ALA A 89 5.12 30.00 -18.37
CA ALA A 89 6.40 30.70 -18.41
C ALA A 89 6.73 31.29 -17.04
N TRP A 90 7.73 30.74 -16.35
CA TRP A 90 8.23 31.32 -15.11
C TRP A 90 8.94 32.65 -15.41
N PRO A 91 8.69 33.72 -14.61
CA PRO A 91 9.35 35.00 -14.83
C PRO A 91 10.88 34.87 -14.67
N PRO A 92 11.66 35.65 -15.44
CA PRO A 92 13.11 35.71 -15.26
C PRO A 92 13.46 36.26 -13.87
N GLU A 93 14.59 35.80 -13.34
CA GLU A 93 15.17 36.17 -12.04
C GLU A 93 15.51 37.66 -11.93
#